data_AF-T1CGJ8-F1
#
_entry.id   AF-T1CGJ8-F1
#
_cell.length_a   1.000
_cell.length_b   1.000
_cell.length_c   1.000
_cell.angle_alpha   90.00
_cell.angle_beta   90.00
_cell.angle_gamma   90.00
#
_symmetry.space_group_name_H-M   'P 1'
#
loop_
_entity.id
_entity.type
_entity.pdbx_description
1 polymer ?
#
loop_
_entity_poly.entity_id
_entity_poly.type
_entity_poly.pdbx_seq_one_letter_code
_entity_poly.pdbx_strand_id
1 'polypeptide(L)'
;MCAHAAAGRNGVLGKSFLLNFLLESLQKYSPLTFIFDLGASYETLTRVFGGTYLNVGLKNPGFTINPFSLPSTHENLNFLYLFTRVLIEAQGKYALTPEDEKALYAAVERVYQLPLEIRTLSNFASIVGPLG
;
A
#
# COMPACT_ATOMS: atom_id res chain seq x y z
N MET A 1 12.64 11.06 -12.85
CA MET A 1 11.76 10.12 -12.10
C MET A 1 10.62 10.94 -11.52
N CYS A 2 9.50 11.09 -12.24
CA CYS A 2 8.35 11.86 -11.79
C CYS A 2 7.17 10.90 -11.62
N ALA A 3 6.95 10.42 -10.40
CA ALA A 3 5.78 9.64 -10.06
C ALA A 3 4.56 10.57 -9.98
N HIS A 4 3.62 10.41 -10.90
CA HIS A 4 2.34 11.11 -10.85
C HIS A 4 1.30 10.14 -10.30
N ALA A 5 0.76 10.44 -9.11
CA ALA A 5 -0.37 9.73 -8.54
C ALA A 5 -1.64 10.53 -8.84
N ALA A 6 -2.52 9.98 -9.68
CA ALA A 6 -3.83 10.56 -9.93
C ALA A 6 -4.86 9.89 -8.99
N ALA A 7 -5.38 10.65 -8.03
CA ALA A 7 -6.48 10.23 -7.16
C ALA A 7 -7.63 11.23 -7.29
N GLY A 8 -8.78 10.79 -7.79
CA GLY A 8 -9.96 11.64 -7.99
C GLY A 8 -11.23 10.95 -7.48
N ARG A 9 -11.99 11.65 -6.62
CA ARG A 9 -13.34 11.24 -6.20
C ARG A 9 -14.28 11.30 -7.42
N ASN A 10 -14.98 10.20 -7.72
CA ASN A 10 -15.94 10.13 -8.83
C ASN A 10 -17.11 11.12 -8.61
N GLY A 11 -17.43 11.96 -9.60
CA GLY A 11 -18.61 12.85 -9.52
C GLY A 11 -18.64 14.03 -10.50
N VAL A 12 -17.53 14.45 -11.10
CA VAL A 12 -17.52 15.55 -12.10
C VAL A 12 -16.97 15.03 -13.43
N LEU A 13 -17.84 14.95 -14.45
CA LEU A 13 -17.61 14.36 -15.78
C LEU A 13 -16.37 14.87 -16.54
N GLY A 14 -15.72 15.96 -16.09
CA GLY A 14 -14.52 16.52 -16.73
C GLY A 14 -13.18 16.11 -16.12
N LYS A 15 -13.11 15.62 -14.87
CA LYS A 15 -11.83 15.33 -14.20
C LYS A 15 -11.11 14.12 -14.79
N SER A 16 -11.83 13.02 -15.01
CA SER A 16 -11.23 11.81 -15.60
C SER A 16 -10.78 12.04 -17.03
N PHE A 17 -11.57 12.78 -17.81
CA PHE A 17 -11.18 13.20 -19.16
C PHE A 17 -9.89 14.05 -19.15
N LEU A 18 -9.84 15.07 -18.29
CA LEU A 18 -8.66 15.92 -18.14
C LEU A 18 -7.42 15.13 -17.70
N LEU A 19 -7.57 14.23 -16.73
CA LEU A 19 -6.46 13.41 -16.24
C LEU A 19 -5.98 12.41 -17.30
N ASN A 20 -6.88 11.81 -18.08
CA ASN A 20 -6.50 10.98 -19.23
C ASN A 20 -5.70 11.78 -20.26
N PHE A 21 -6.18 12.97 -20.64
CA PHE A 21 -5.48 13.84 -21.59
C PHE A 21 -4.08 14.23 -21.09
N LEU A 22 -3.95 14.58 -19.80
CA LEU A 22 -2.65 14.89 -19.20
C LEU A 22 -1.73 13.66 -19.17
N LEU A 23 -2.26 12.50 -18.80
CA LEU A 23 -1.49 11.26 -18.79
C LEU A 23 -0.95 10.91 -20.18
N GLU A 24 -1.79 10.98 -21.22
CA GLU A 24 -1.39 10.78 -22.62
C GLU A 24 -0.31 11.78 -23.04
N SER A 25 -0.52 13.06 -22.74
CA SER A 25 0.43 14.13 -23.09
C SER A 25 1.79 13.96 -22.43
N LEU A 26 1.83 13.37 -21.22
CA LEU A 26 3.04 13.14 -20.45
C LEU A 26 3.78 11.87 -20.88
N GLN A 27 3.12 10.90 -21.53
CA GLN A 27 3.79 9.64 -21.93
C GLN A 27 4.96 9.84 -22.89
N LYS A 28 4.97 10.93 -23.67
CA LYS A 28 6.12 11.30 -24.52
C LYS A 28 7.43 11.48 -23.75
N TYR A 29 7.37 11.66 -22.43
CA TYR A 29 8.54 11.79 -21.55
C TYR A 29 8.93 10.47 -20.87
N SER A 30 8.31 9.34 -21.23
CA SER A 30 8.52 8.02 -20.59
C SER A 30 8.44 8.07 -19.05
N PRO A 31 7.36 8.62 -18.46
CA PRO A 31 7.23 8.76 -17.01
C PRO A 31 6.94 7.41 -16.35
N LEU A 32 7.42 7.24 -15.12
CA LEU A 32 6.92 6.18 -14.25
C LEU A 32 5.58 6.62 -13.65
N THR A 33 4.49 5.98 -14.04
CA THR A 33 3.12 6.39 -13.69
C THR A 33 2.44 5.34 -12.82
N PHE A 34 1.82 5.78 -11.72
CA PHE A 34 0.99 4.93 -10.85
C PHE A 34 -0.39 5.55 -10.70
N ILE A 35 -1.44 4.77 -10.93
CA ILE A 35 -2.83 5.26 -10.91
C ILE A 35 -3.63 4.48 -9.87
N PHE A 36 -4.27 5.18 -8.95
CA PHE A 36 -5.24 4.60 -8.02
C PHE A 36 -6.65 4.79 -8.60
N ASP A 37 -7.12 3.77 -9.31
CA ASP A 37 -8.34 3.85 -10.10
C ASP A 37 -9.58 3.34 -9.33
N LEU A 38 -10.28 4.25 -8.66
CA LEU A 38 -11.50 3.95 -7.89
C LEU A 38 -12.75 3.72 -8.79
N GLY A 39 -12.63 3.89 -10.11
CA GLY A 39 -13.76 3.81 -11.05
C GLY A 39 -13.51 2.99 -12.31
N ALA A 40 -12.41 2.21 -12.35
CA ALA A 40 -11.96 1.45 -13.52
C ALA A 40 -11.84 2.29 -14.84
N SER A 41 -11.71 3.61 -14.72
CA SER A 41 -11.73 4.54 -15.87
C SER A 41 -10.40 4.62 -16.61
N TYR A 42 -9.32 4.07 -16.05
CA TYR A 42 -7.96 4.16 -16.59
C TYR A 42 -7.41 2.80 -17.07
N GLU A 43 -8.19 1.71 -16.96
CA GLU A 43 -7.77 0.36 -17.38
C GLU A 43 -7.35 0.31 -18.85
N THR A 44 -8.19 0.84 -19.75
CA THR A 44 -7.91 0.88 -21.19
C THR A 44 -6.64 1.67 -21.48
N LEU A 45 -6.50 2.86 -20.89
CA LEU A 45 -5.34 3.72 -21.08
C LEU A 45 -4.05 3.04 -20.63
N THR A 46 -4.11 2.39 -19.47
CA THR A 46 -2.99 1.63 -18.90
C THR A 46 -2.52 0.54 -19.87
N ARG A 47 -3.46 -0.20 -20.48
CA ARG A 47 -3.13 -1.24 -21.47
C ARG A 47 -2.55 -0.68 -22.76
N VAL A 48 -3.10 0.43 -23.28
CA VAL A 48 -2.62 1.08 -24.52
C VAL A 48 -1.16 1.48 -24.41
N PHE A 49 -0.73 1.97 -23.25
CA PHE A 49 0.67 2.34 -22.99
C PHE A 49 1.54 1.18 -22.47
N GLY A 50 1.06 -0.07 -22.54
CA GLY A 50 1.83 -1.25 -22.12
C GLY A 50 2.02 -1.40 -20.61
N GLY A 51 1.24 -0.68 -19.80
CA GLY A 51 1.25 -0.80 -18.35
C GLY A 51 0.50 -2.04 -17.83
N THR A 52 0.65 -2.30 -16.53
CA THR A 52 -0.07 -3.40 -15.84
C THR A 52 -1.22 -2.83 -15.03
N TYR A 53 -2.43 -3.39 -15.21
CA TYR A 53 -3.60 -3.04 -14.40
C TYR A 53 -3.86 -4.14 -13.37
N LEU A 54 -3.88 -3.77 -12.09
CA LEU A 54 -4.15 -4.68 -10.98
C LEU A 54 -5.48 -4.33 -10.32
N ASN A 55 -6.44 -5.24 -10.37
CA ASN A 55 -7.72 -5.06 -9.69
C ASN A 55 -7.56 -5.36 -8.19
N VAL A 56 -7.73 -4.33 -7.35
CA VAL A 56 -7.59 -4.39 -5.88
C VAL A 56 -8.96 -4.59 -5.19
N GLY A 57 -9.95 -5.14 -5.90
CA GLY A 57 -11.26 -5.42 -5.33
C GLY A 57 -11.23 -6.42 -4.18
N LEU A 58 -12.15 -6.26 -3.22
CA LEU A 58 -12.27 -7.16 -2.06
C LEU A 58 -12.69 -8.60 -2.42
N LYS A 59 -13.25 -8.81 -3.62
CA LYS A 59 -13.64 -10.14 -4.12
C LYS A 59 -12.59 -10.64 -5.10
N ASN A 60 -11.79 -11.62 -4.67
CA ASN A 60 -10.73 -12.29 -5.45
C ASN A 60 -9.70 -11.33 -6.06
N PRO A 61 -8.89 -10.64 -5.24
CA PRO A 61 -7.73 -9.93 -5.77
C PRO A 61 -6.82 -10.93 -6.48
N GLY A 62 -6.44 -10.65 -7.73
CA GLY A 62 -5.58 -11.52 -8.54
C GLY A 62 -4.12 -11.55 -8.07
N PHE A 63 -3.81 -10.99 -6.89
CA PHE A 63 -2.49 -10.87 -6.32
C PHE A 63 -2.58 -10.72 -4.79
N THR A 64 -1.44 -10.92 -4.12
CA THR A 64 -1.28 -10.69 -2.67
C THR A 64 -0.12 -9.75 -2.42
N ILE A 65 -0.27 -8.81 -1.47
CA ILE A 65 0.83 -7.98 -0.98
C ILE A 65 1.13 -8.40 0.46
N ASN A 66 2.38 -8.75 0.72
CA ASN A 66 2.86 -9.04 2.06
C ASN A 66 4.03 -8.10 2.42
N PRO A 67 3.81 -7.02 3.19
CA PRO A 67 4.89 -6.13 3.62
C PRO A 67 5.99 -6.85 4.42
N PHE A 68 5.67 -7.92 5.14
CA PHE A 68 6.61 -8.67 5.98
C PHE A 68 7.57 -9.57 5.20
N SER A 69 7.42 -9.65 3.87
CA SER A 69 8.39 -10.35 3.00
C SER A 69 9.62 -9.49 2.67
N LEU A 70 9.65 -8.22 3.09
CA LEU A 70 10.78 -7.33 2.85
C LEU A 70 12.05 -7.78 3.60
N PRO A 71 13.26 -7.55 3.04
CA PRO A 71 14.52 -7.85 3.73
C PRO A 71 14.66 -7.16 5.09
N SER A 72 15.42 -7.75 6.01
CA SER A 72 15.66 -7.22 7.37
C SER A 72 16.64 -6.03 7.38
N THR A 73 16.26 -4.92 6.74
CA THR A 73 17.01 -3.66 6.80
C THR A 73 16.38 -2.72 7.82
N HIS A 74 17.17 -1.77 8.34
CA HIS A 74 16.67 -0.77 9.28
C HIS A 74 15.52 0.06 8.71
N GLU A 75 15.59 0.42 7.43
CA GLU A 75 14.54 1.14 6.71
C GLU A 75 13.24 0.33 6.63
N ASN A 76 13.32 -0.96 6.32
CA ASN A 76 12.14 -1.83 6.22
C ASN A 76 11.50 -2.10 7.59
N LEU A 77 12.31 -2.26 8.64
CA LEU A 77 11.82 -2.38 10.02
C LEU A 77 11.07 -1.11 10.45
N ASN A 78 11.64 0.06 10.17
CA ASN A 78 10.98 1.33 10.46
C ASN A 78 9.70 1.53 9.64
N PHE A 79 9.71 1.15 8.36
CA PHE A 79 8.51 1.14 7.53
C PHE A 79 7.42 0.24 8.12
N LEU A 80 7.75 -0.99 8.53
CA LEU A 80 6.78 -1.93 9.11
C LEU A 80 6.24 -1.45 10.44
N TYR A 81 7.07 -0.83 11.28
CA TYR A 81 6.63 -0.16 12.50
C TYR A 81 5.60 0.94 12.21
N LEU A 82 5.92 1.87 11.31
CA LEU A 82 4.99 2.95 10.93
C LEU A 82 3.71 2.42 10.28
N PHE A 83 3.83 1.42 9.40
CA PHE A 83 2.71 0.78 8.73
C PHE A 83 1.74 0.14 9.74
N THR A 84 2.26 -0.69 10.64
CA THR A 84 1.44 -1.39 11.65
C THR A 84 0.86 -0.43 12.67
N ARG A 85 1.60 0.62 13.06
CA ARG A 85 1.06 1.74 13.86
C ARG A 85 -0.16 2.36 13.20
N VAL A 86 -0.05 2.73 11.92
CA VAL A 86 -1.18 3.32 11.19
C VAL A 86 -2.36 2.36 11.13
N LEU A 87 -2.13 1.05 10.94
CA LEU A 87 -3.21 0.06 10.96
C LEU A 87 -3.94 -0.03 12.31
N ILE A 88 -3.19 0.01 13.41
CA ILE A 88 -3.75 -0.02 14.78
C ILE A 88 -4.55 1.26 15.06
N GLU A 89 -4.01 2.42 14.68
CA GLU A 89 -4.61 3.74 14.94
C GLU A 89 -5.72 4.10 13.92
N ALA A 90 -5.83 3.40 12.77
CA ALA A 90 -6.67 3.78 11.63
C ALA A 90 -8.16 3.95 11.95
N GLN A 91 -8.69 3.30 12.99
CA GLN A 91 -10.10 3.44 13.39
C GLN A 91 -10.33 4.54 14.45
N GLY A 92 -9.29 5.24 14.90
CA GLY A 92 -9.38 6.30 15.90
C GLY A 92 -9.82 5.84 17.30
N LYS A 93 -9.90 4.52 17.53
CA LYS A 93 -10.38 3.92 18.79
C LYS A 93 -9.26 3.70 19.81
N TYR A 94 -8.02 3.74 19.36
CA TYR A 94 -6.86 3.38 20.17
C TYR A 94 -5.67 4.25 19.75
N ALA A 95 -5.08 4.93 20.71
CA ALA A 95 -3.84 5.68 20.55
C ALA A 95 -2.75 4.92 21.30
N LEU A 96 -1.63 4.66 20.62
CA LEU A 96 -0.53 3.91 21.23
C LEU A 96 0.09 4.71 22.38
N THR A 97 0.25 4.08 23.53
CA THR A 97 1.06 4.62 24.63
C THR A 97 2.56 4.43 24.32
N PRO A 98 3.48 5.12 25.02
CA PRO A 98 4.91 4.88 24.86
C PRO A 98 5.33 3.42 25.13
N GLU A 99 4.62 2.72 26.02
CA GLU A 99 4.80 1.30 26.28
C GLU A 99 4.37 0.44 25.09
N ASP A 100 3.24 0.79 24.45
CA ASP A 100 2.75 0.09 23.26
C ASP A 100 3.67 0.31 22.05
N GLU A 101 4.19 1.53 21.87
CA GLU A 101 5.16 1.83 20.80
C GLU A 101 6.43 0.97 20.94
N LYS A 102 6.95 0.82 22.17
CA LYS A 102 8.09 -0.08 22.45
C LYS A 102 7.74 -1.54 22.18
N ALA A 103 6.56 -1.98 22.62
CA ALA A 103 6.09 -3.35 22.41
C ALA A 103 5.92 -3.65 20.91
N LEU A 104 5.39 -2.70 20.15
CA LEU A 104 5.18 -2.78 18.71
C LEU A 104 6.51 -2.90 17.97
N TYR A 105 7.49 -2.05 18.30
CA TYR A 105 8.82 -2.13 17.71
C TYR A 105 9.48 -3.50 17.97
N ALA A 106 9.43 -3.97 19.22
CA ALA A 106 9.96 -5.28 19.59
C ALA A 106 9.20 -6.45 18.91
N ALA A 107 7.92 -6.29 18.59
CA ALA A 107 7.14 -7.28 17.86
C ALA A 107 7.56 -7.35 16.38
N VAL A 108 7.85 -6.20 15.76
CA VAL A 108 8.37 -6.14 14.38
C VAL A 108 9.70 -6.88 14.28
N GLU A 109 10.63 -6.63 15.22
CA GLU A 109 11.91 -7.35 15.27
C GLU A 109 11.73 -8.86 15.48
N ARG A 110 10.77 -9.27 16.32
CA ARG A 110 10.46 -10.69 16.58
C ARG A 110 9.92 -11.40 15.34
N VAL A 111 9.11 -10.76 14.49
CA VAL A 111 8.64 -11.39 13.25
C VAL A 111 9.78 -11.76 12.31
N TYR A 112 10.87 -11.00 12.32
CA TYR A 112 12.06 -11.33 11.52
C TYR A 112 12.83 -12.55 12.02
N GLN A 113 12.55 -13.04 13.24
CA GLN A 113 13.10 -14.31 13.74
C GLN A 113 12.35 -15.54 13.19
N LEU A 114 11.16 -15.34 12.62
CA LEU A 114 10.41 -16.41 11.98
C LEU A 114 10.98 -16.72 10.57
N PRO A 115 10.80 -17.95 10.06
CA PRO A 115 11.00 -18.26 8.64
C PRO A 115 10.16 -17.35 7.73
N LEU A 116 10.71 -16.95 6.58
CA LEU A 116 10.09 -16.00 5.65
C LEU A 116 8.68 -16.41 5.23
N GLU A 117 8.46 -17.72 5.08
CA GLU A 117 7.22 -18.34 4.61
C GLU A 117 6.05 -18.08 5.56
N ILE A 118 6.35 -17.82 6.83
CA ILE A 118 5.35 -17.56 7.87
C ILE A 118 5.40 -16.11 8.39
N ARG A 119 6.17 -15.22 7.76
CA ARG A 119 6.14 -13.79 8.07
C ARG A 119 4.93 -13.15 7.40
N THR A 120 3.80 -13.13 8.09
CA THR A 120 2.54 -12.55 7.60
C THR A 120 1.95 -11.60 8.62
N LEU A 121 1.09 -10.68 8.16
CA LEU A 121 0.36 -9.77 9.07
C LEU A 121 -0.47 -10.54 10.12
N SER A 122 -1.07 -11.67 9.75
CA SER A 122 -1.83 -12.51 10.67
C SER A 122 -0.96 -13.12 11.78
N ASN A 123 0.24 -13.59 11.44
CA ASN A 123 1.18 -14.10 12.43
C ASN A 123 1.78 -12.96 13.28
N PHE A 124 2.02 -11.79 12.69
CA PHE A 124 2.41 -10.59 13.43
C PHE A 124 1.35 -10.18 14.46
N ALA A 125 0.07 -10.19 14.10
CA ALA A 125 -1.02 -9.89 15.03
C ALA A 125 -1.00 -10.82 16.26
N SER A 126 -0.68 -12.11 16.06
CA SER A 126 -0.52 -13.06 17.16
C SER A 126 0.68 -12.75 18.06
N ILE A 127 1.75 -12.14 17.53
CA ILE A 127 2.97 -11.78 18.27
C ILE A 127 2.79 -10.49 19.07
N VAL A 128 2.07 -9.51 18.50
CA VAL A 128 1.83 -8.22 19.15
C VAL A 128 0.76 -8.32 20.25
N GLY A 129 -0.07 -9.36 20.22
CA GLY A 129 -0.97 -9.73 21.32
C GLY A 129 -2.15 -8.75 21.45
N PRO A 130 -2.38 -8.11 22.60
CA PRO A 130 -3.55 -7.23 22.82
C PRO A 130 -3.67 -6.03 21.87
N LEU A 131 -2.61 -5.73 21.11
CA LEU A 131 -2.55 -4.66 20.11
C LEU A 131 -3.00 -5.10 18.71
N GLY A 132 -3.18 -6.41 18.46
CA GLY A 132 -3.32 -7.02 17.13
C GLY A 132 -4.65 -7.73 16.88
#